data_AF-A0A973VWC0-F1
#
_entry.id   AF-A0A973VWC0-F1
#
_cell.length_a   1.000
_cell.length_b   1.000
_cell.length_c   1.000
_cell.angle_alpha   90.00
_cell.angle_beta   90.00
_cell.angle_gamma   90.00
#
_symmetry.space_group_name_H-M   'P 1'
#
loop_
_entity.id
_entity.type
_entity.pdbx_description
1 polymer ?
#
loop_
_entity_poly.entity_id
_entity_poly.type
_entity_poly.pdbx_seq_one_letter_code
_entity_poly.pdbx_strand_id
1 'polypeptide(L)'
;MSKPEFVYTIYIASTPERVFAALTDAKMSEQYWHGSSVVSDWKIGSPFAIRMPRHNKEITGEVLEYDPPRRLAYSFLAHDGSDGGKA
;
A
#
# COMPACT_ATOMS: atom_id res chain seq x y z
N MET A 1 21.52 3.51 -3.50
CA MET A 1 20.50 2.79 -2.72
C MET A 1 21.12 1.52 -2.16
N SER A 2 20.84 1.17 -0.91
CA SER A 2 21.21 -0.14 -0.36
C SER A 2 20.38 -1.26 -1.01
N LYS A 3 20.88 -2.50 -0.97
CA LYS A 3 20.16 -3.67 -1.46
C LYS A 3 18.85 -3.85 -0.65
N PRO A 4 17.71 -4.18 -1.27
CA PRO A 4 16.47 -4.44 -0.54
C PRO A 4 16.63 -5.63 0.40
N GLU A 5 16.12 -5.49 1.63
CA GLU A 5 16.18 -6.50 2.67
C GLU A 5 15.21 -7.66 2.38
N PHE A 6 14.03 -7.36 1.85
CA PHE A 6 13.00 -8.32 1.52
C PHE A 6 12.56 -8.17 0.05
N VAL A 7 12.53 -9.29 -0.67
CA VAL A 7 12.02 -9.38 -2.05
C VAL A 7 11.17 -10.63 -2.15
N TYR A 8 9.90 -10.46 -2.52
CA TYR A 8 8.95 -11.56 -2.73
C TYR A 8 8.53 -11.61 -4.20
N THR A 9 8.28 -12.82 -4.69
CA THR A 9 7.74 -13.04 -6.04
C THR A 9 6.60 -14.03 -5.97
N ILE A 10 5.46 -13.65 -6.53
CA ILE A 10 4.25 -14.48 -6.62
C ILE A 10 3.74 -14.46 -8.06
N TYR A 11 3.07 -15.53 -8.47
CA TYR A 11 2.47 -15.67 -9.80
C TYR A 11 0.95 -15.67 -9.66
N ILE A 12 0.29 -14.75 -10.38
CA ILE A 12 -1.17 -14.57 -10.34
C ILE A 12 -1.71 -14.83 -11.75
N ALA A 13 -2.68 -15.73 -11.88
CA ALA A 13 -3.33 -16.05 -13.15
C ALA A 13 -4.35 -14.96 -13.55
N SER A 14 -3.86 -13.78 -13.94
CA SER A 14 -4.65 -12.61 -14.35
C SER A 14 -3.85 -11.73 -15.32
N THR A 15 -4.42 -10.60 -15.76
CA THR A 15 -3.69 -9.61 -16.54
C THR A 15 -2.99 -8.59 -15.63
N PRO A 16 -1.86 -7.99 -16.05
CA PRO A 16 -1.16 -6.97 -15.27
C PRO A 16 -2.08 -5.79 -14.89
N GLU A 17 -2.97 -5.37 -15.78
CA GLU A 17 -3.90 -4.24 -15.56
C GLU A 17 -4.88 -4.53 -14.43
N ARG A 18 -5.42 -5.76 -14.37
CA ARG A 18 -6.32 -6.17 -13.29
C ARG A 18 -5.60 -6.27 -11.95
N VAL A 19 -4.37 -6.80 -11.95
CA VAL A 19 -3.55 -6.85 -10.74
C VAL A 19 -3.21 -5.44 -10.26
N PHE A 20 -2.80 -4.56 -11.18
CA PHE A 20 -2.47 -3.18 -10.84
C PHE A 20 -3.69 -2.43 -10.30
N ALA A 21 -4.86 -2.59 -10.92
CA ALA A 21 -6.11 -2.02 -10.42
C ALA A 21 -6.42 -2.50 -8.99
N ALA A 22 -6.18 -3.78 -8.66
CA ALA A 22 -6.38 -4.30 -7.31
C ALA A 22 -5.42 -3.66 -6.27
N LEU A 23 -4.26 -3.18 -6.70
CA LEU A 23 -3.29 -2.48 -5.84
C LEU A 23 -3.60 -0.99 -5.67
N THR A 24 -4.39 -0.38 -6.57
CA THR A 24 -4.59 1.08 -6.62
C THR A 24 -6.03 1.54 -6.43
N ASP A 25 -7.01 0.66 -6.62
CA ASP A 25 -8.42 0.96 -6.43
C ASP A 25 -8.86 0.66 -5.00
N ALA A 26 -9.50 1.65 -4.35
CA ALA A 26 -9.94 1.55 -2.97
C ALA A 26 -10.98 0.44 -2.75
N LYS A 27 -11.90 0.23 -3.70
CA LYS A 27 -12.97 -0.76 -3.58
C LYS A 27 -12.46 -2.18 -3.83
N MET A 28 -11.49 -2.34 -4.73
CA MET A 28 -10.84 -3.63 -4.96
C MET A 28 -9.93 -4.01 -3.79
N SER A 29 -9.06 -3.11 -3.35
CA SER A 29 -8.16 -3.36 -2.22
C SER A 29 -8.91 -3.78 -0.96
N GLU A 30 -10.07 -3.16 -0.66
CA GLU A 30 -10.92 -3.54 0.47
C GLU A 30 -11.29 -5.04 0.48
N GLN A 31 -11.51 -5.64 -0.70
CA GLN A 31 -11.88 -7.05 -0.83
C GLN A 31 -10.72 -8.00 -0.55
N TYR A 32 -9.48 -7.60 -0.85
CA TYR A 32 -8.30 -8.46 -0.76
C TYR A 32 -7.41 -8.16 0.44
N TRP A 33 -7.53 -6.98 1.05
CA TRP A 33 -6.72 -6.51 2.18
C TRP A 33 -7.53 -6.45 3.48
N HIS A 34 -8.33 -7.48 3.74
CA HIS A 34 -9.08 -7.66 5.00
C HIS A 34 -9.98 -6.46 5.38
N GLY A 35 -10.59 -5.80 4.40
CA GLY A 35 -11.41 -4.59 4.62
C GLY A 35 -10.60 -3.29 4.69
N SER A 36 -9.32 -3.32 4.31
CA SER A 36 -8.46 -2.14 4.26
C SER A 36 -8.42 -1.56 2.85
N SER A 37 -8.48 -0.24 2.71
CA SER A 37 -8.48 0.43 1.40
C SER A 37 -7.23 1.28 1.19
N VAL A 38 -6.67 1.22 -0.02
CA VAL A 38 -5.66 2.18 -0.46
C VAL A 38 -6.30 3.50 -0.84
N VAL A 39 -5.66 4.61 -0.48
CA VAL A 39 -6.14 5.96 -0.75
C VAL A 39 -4.97 6.82 -1.23
N SER A 40 -5.06 7.25 -2.48
CA SER A 40 -4.18 8.25 -3.10
C SER A 40 -4.84 8.76 -4.39
N ASP A 41 -4.38 9.90 -4.91
CA ASP A 41 -4.70 10.33 -6.28
C ASP A 41 -3.69 9.80 -7.32
N TRP A 42 -2.70 9.02 -6.86
CA TRP A 42 -1.70 8.31 -7.67
C TRP A 42 -0.84 9.20 -8.57
N LYS A 43 -0.45 10.37 -8.07
CA LYS A 43 0.63 11.17 -8.66
C LYS A 43 1.89 11.04 -7.82
N ILE A 44 3.06 11.05 -8.48
CA ILE A 44 4.34 11.10 -7.77
C ILE A 44 4.32 12.34 -6.87
N GLY A 45 4.64 12.15 -5.59
CA GLY A 45 4.60 13.20 -4.59
C GLY A 45 3.31 13.25 -3.76
N SER A 46 2.28 12.51 -4.15
CA SER A 46 0.99 12.56 -3.48
C SER A 46 0.95 11.77 -2.18
N PRO A 47 0.13 12.17 -1.20
CA PRO A 47 -0.16 11.36 -0.03
C PRO A 47 -0.64 9.96 -0.44
N PHE A 48 -0.08 8.96 0.22
CA PHE A 48 -0.51 7.57 0.17
C PHE A 48 -1.00 7.15 1.56
N ALA A 49 -2.11 6.43 1.61
CA ALA A 49 -2.56 5.83 2.84
C ALA A 49 -3.20 4.45 2.64
N ILE A 50 -3.07 3.59 3.64
CA ILE A 50 -3.85 2.37 3.81
C ILE A 50 -4.75 2.58 5.02
N ARG A 51 -6.06 2.74 4.76
CA ARG A 51 -7.07 2.87 5.82
C ARG A 51 -7.48 1.50 6.30
N MET A 52 -7.40 1.29 7.61
CA MET A 52 -7.76 0.03 8.27
C MET A 52 -8.91 0.28 9.26
N PRO A 53 -10.17 0.37 8.80
CA PRO A 53 -11.32 0.73 9.65
C PRO A 53 -11.48 -0.17 10.86
N ARG A 54 -11.22 -1.48 10.71
CA ARG A 54 -11.31 -2.47 11.80
C ARG A 54 -10.37 -2.19 12.96
N HIS A 55 -9.26 -1.49 12.71
CA HIS A 55 -8.25 -1.18 13.72
C HIS A 55 -8.26 0.29 14.13
N ASN A 56 -9.11 1.12 13.50
CA ASN A 56 -9.09 2.57 13.65
C ASN A 56 -7.67 3.17 13.47
N LYS A 57 -6.92 2.64 12.50
CA LYS A 57 -5.52 3.00 12.20
C LYS A 57 -5.36 3.29 10.70
N GLU A 58 -4.31 4.03 10.37
CA GLU A 58 -3.89 4.30 8.99
C GLU A 58 -2.36 4.14 8.91
N ILE A 59 -1.90 3.50 7.84
CA ILE A 59 -0.48 3.57 7.44
C ILE A 59 -0.39 4.68 6.41
N THR A 60 0.51 5.63 6.61
CA THR A 60 0.65 6.80 5.73
C THR A 60 2.02 6.86 5.08
N GLY A 61 2.11 7.54 3.96
CA GLY A 61 3.35 7.77 3.22
C GLY A 61 3.10 8.61 1.97
N GLU A 62 3.93 8.42 0.96
CA GLU A 62 3.94 9.22 -0.27
C GLU A 62 4.20 8.32 -1.48
N VAL A 63 3.55 8.63 -2.61
CA VAL A 63 3.79 7.94 -3.88
C VAL A 63 5.15 8.35 -4.44
N LEU A 64 6.03 7.36 -4.60
CA LEU A 64 7.39 7.56 -5.13
C LEU A 64 7.45 7.32 -6.64
N GLU A 65 6.68 6.34 -7.13
CA GLU A 65 6.57 6.02 -8.55
C GLU A 65 5.18 5.47 -8.90
N TYR A 66 4.70 5.84 -10.08
CA TYR A 66 3.42 5.38 -10.63
C TYR A 66 3.53 5.23 -12.16
N ASP A 67 3.74 3.99 -12.64
CA ASP A 67 3.84 3.62 -14.05
C ASP A 67 2.95 2.39 -14.32
N PRO A 68 1.64 2.59 -14.46
CA PRO A 68 0.70 1.49 -14.69
C PRO A 68 0.93 0.80 -16.04
N PRO A 69 0.79 -0.54 -16.12
CA PRO A 69 0.59 -1.49 -15.03
C PRO A 69 1.89 -2.11 -14.49
N ARG A 70 3.04 -1.48 -14.76
CA ARG A 70 4.38 -2.09 -14.63
C ARG A 70 5.02 -1.87 -13.27
N ARG A 71 4.84 -0.68 -12.68
CA ARG A 71 5.54 -0.29 -11.45
C ARG A 71 4.70 0.64 -10.58
N LEU A 72 4.69 0.33 -9.29
CA LEU A 72 4.13 1.14 -8.22
C LEU A 72 5.14 1.13 -7.08
N ALA A 73 5.49 2.29 -6.55
CA ALA A 73 6.32 2.42 -5.36
C ALA A 73 5.78 3.55 -4.48
N TYR A 74 5.73 3.32 -3.17
CA TYR A 74 5.34 4.30 -2.18
C TYR A 74 6.15 4.10 -0.90
N SER A 75 6.37 5.19 -0.16
CA SER A 75 6.86 5.09 1.21
C SER A 75 5.72 4.69 2.14
N PHE A 76 6.07 4.15 3.30
CA PHE A 76 5.12 3.92 4.37
C PHE A 76 5.82 4.13 5.70
N LEU A 77 5.17 4.84 6.61
CA LEU A 77 5.58 4.93 7.99
C LEU A 77 4.98 3.73 8.72
N ALA A 78 5.84 2.77 9.06
CA ALA A 78 5.50 1.83 10.09
C ALA A 78 5.38 2.63 11.39
N HIS A 79 4.17 2.81 11.91
CA HIS A 79 4.02 3.20 13.30
C HIS A 79 4.75 2.13 14.13
N ASP A 80 5.90 2.50 14.69
CA ASP A 80 6.53 1.65 15.69
C ASP A 80 5.49 1.43 16.80
N GLY A 81 5.44 0.21 17.32
CA GLY A 81 4.48 -0.20 18.34
C GLY A 81 4.71 0.46 19.70
N SER A 82 5.10 1.73 19.76
CA SER A 82 5.03 2.53 20.98
C SER A 82 3.57 2.93 21.26
N ASP A 83 2.70 1.91 21.39
CA ASP A 83 1.58 2.05 22.30
C ASP A 83 2.20 2.46 23.64
N GLY A 84 1.75 3.60 24.18
CA GLY A 84 2.14 4.14 25.47
C GLY A 84 1.67 3.26 26.63
N GLY A 85 2.09 2.00 26.64
CA GLY A 85 2.13 1.15 27.81
C GLY A 85 3.10 1.77 28.81
N LYS A 86 2.55 2.66 29.64
CA LYS A 86 3.15 2.96 30.93
C LYS A 86 3.31 1.65 31.69
N ALA A 87 4.48 1.50 32.30
CA ALA A 87 4.80 0.47 33.29
C ALA A 87 3.73 0.39 34.39
#